data_AF-T0YDW5-F1
#
_entry.id   AF-T0YDW5-F1
#
_cell.length_a   1.000
_cell.length_b   1.000
_cell.length_c   1.000
_cell.angle_alpha   90.00
_cell.angle_beta   90.00
_cell.angle_gamma   90.00
#
_symmetry.space_group_name_H-M   'P 1'
#
loop_
_entity.id
_entity.type
_entity.pdbx_description
1 polymer ?
#
loop_
_entity_poly.entity_id
_entity_poly.type
_entity_poly.pdbx_seq_one_letter_code
_entity_poly.pdbx_strand_id
1 'polypeptide(L)'
;MTLIGKKDAWALASIGAGVLSTNPLFAGDPHALAALALPAAGASWFAWKRARDWLDLTDTKSREGFVLPSDAPTEEHMLESAGLRFGYTRDDNRPVDIDDNLLMRHTAVVGQSGVGKTTLGEFLLWQQAARGGGFIFIDAKLDSKTRNRMGYMMDVLGRSDDFYVLNVDDPENSNTYAPIL
;
A
#
# COMPACT_ATOMS: atom_id res chain seq x y z
N MET A 1 -8.16 5.21 -20.10
CA MET A 1 -7.64 4.10 -20.94
C MET A 1 -6.97 4.71 -22.16
N THR A 2 -5.65 4.64 -22.25
CA THR A 2 -4.91 5.18 -23.40
C THR A 2 -4.85 4.10 -24.48
N LEU A 3 -5.34 4.40 -25.69
CA LEU A 3 -5.31 3.52 -26.85
C LEU A 3 -3.98 3.72 -27.57
N ILE A 4 -3.01 2.86 -27.32
CA ILE A 4 -1.65 2.99 -27.87
C ILE A 4 -1.14 1.62 -28.27
N GLY A 5 -0.70 1.51 -29.53
CA GLY A 5 0.05 0.36 -30.03
C GLY A 5 -0.74 -0.55 -30.98
N LYS A 6 -0.01 -1.50 -31.57
CA LYS A 6 -0.52 -2.37 -32.66
C LYS A 6 -1.70 -3.24 -32.23
N LYS A 7 -1.71 -3.74 -30.99
CA LYS A 7 -2.79 -4.62 -30.48
C LYS A 7 -4.12 -3.86 -30.35
N ASP A 8 -4.09 -2.62 -29.87
CA ASP A 8 -5.27 -1.77 -29.77
C ASP A 8 -5.82 -1.40 -31.16
N ALA A 9 -4.93 -1.16 -32.13
CA ALA A 9 -5.32 -0.90 -33.52
C ALA A 9 -6.04 -2.11 -34.15
N TRP A 10 -5.53 -3.34 -33.95
CA TRP A 10 -6.19 -4.55 -34.44
C TRP A 10 -7.54 -4.81 -33.75
N ALA A 11 -7.64 -4.58 -32.44
CA ALA A 11 -8.90 -4.71 -31.70
C ALA A 11 -9.96 -3.69 -32.16
N LEU A 12 -9.56 -2.45 -32.46
CA LEU A 12 -10.46 -1.44 -33.06
C LEU A 12 -10.87 -1.83 -34.49
N ALA A 13 -9.92 -2.30 -35.30
CA ALA A 13 -10.20 -2.74 -36.66
C ALA A 13 -11.18 -3.94 -36.68
N SER A 14 -11.04 -4.87 -35.73
CA SER A 14 -11.93 -6.04 -35.62
C SER A 14 -13.35 -5.64 -35.18
N ILE A 15 -13.48 -4.66 -34.30
CA ILE A 15 -14.78 -4.05 -33.96
C ILE A 15 -15.39 -3.37 -35.19
N GLY A 16 -14.60 -2.57 -35.93
CA GLY A 16 -15.04 -1.91 -37.16
C GLY A 16 -15.48 -2.90 -38.25
N ALA A 17 -14.76 -4.01 -38.43
CA ALA A 17 -15.14 -5.08 -39.33
C ALA A 17 -16.49 -5.71 -38.94
N GLY A 18 -16.73 -5.88 -37.64
CA GLY A 18 -18.03 -6.30 -37.12
C GLY A 18 -19.15 -5.35 -37.50
N VAL A 19 -18.94 -4.04 -37.34
CA VAL A 19 -19.93 -3.04 -37.78
C VAL A 19 -20.21 -3.15 -39.28
N LEU A 20 -19.18 -3.31 -40.11
CA LEU A 20 -19.36 -3.52 -41.55
C LEU A 20 -20.13 -4.81 -41.89
N SER A 21 -19.93 -5.89 -41.13
CA SER A 21 -20.69 -7.14 -41.32
C SER A 21 -22.18 -7.02 -40.97
N THR A 22 -22.60 -5.98 -40.24
CA THR A 22 -24.03 -5.72 -39.97
C THR A 22 -24.73 -4.96 -41.11
N ASN A 23 -24.03 -4.66 -42.20
CA ASN A 23 -24.60 -4.01 -43.36
C ASN A 23 -25.71 -4.89 -44.00
N PRO A 24 -26.87 -4.31 -44.38
CA PRO A 24 -27.96 -5.05 -45.06
C PRO A 24 -27.53 -5.87 -46.28
N LEU A 25 -26.44 -5.50 -46.95
CA LEU A 25 -25.88 -6.25 -48.08
C LEU A 25 -25.42 -7.68 -47.72
N PHE A 26 -25.17 -7.96 -46.44
CA PHE A 26 -24.74 -9.27 -45.93
C PHE A 26 -25.85 -9.99 -45.14
N ALA A 27 -27.09 -9.51 -45.22
CA ALA A 27 -28.21 -10.10 -44.51
C ALA A 27 -28.49 -11.54 -44.99
N GLY A 28 -28.51 -12.50 -44.07
CA GLY A 28 -28.75 -13.92 -44.36
C GLY A 28 -27.51 -14.71 -44.80
N ASP A 29 -26.33 -14.07 -44.90
CA ASP A 29 -25.08 -14.77 -45.18
C ASP A 29 -24.52 -15.43 -43.89
N PRO A 30 -24.39 -16.77 -43.84
CA PRO A 30 -23.81 -17.47 -42.69
C PRO A 30 -22.35 -17.07 -42.41
N HIS A 31 -21.61 -16.56 -43.41
CA HIS A 31 -20.24 -16.07 -43.22
C HIS A 31 -20.20 -14.73 -42.49
N ALA A 32 -21.22 -13.89 -42.63
CA ALA A 32 -21.35 -12.62 -41.90
C ALA A 32 -21.60 -12.86 -40.39
N LEU A 33 -22.31 -13.94 -40.05
CA LEU A 33 -22.46 -14.42 -38.68
C LEU A 33 -21.13 -14.85 -38.06
N ALA A 34 -20.29 -15.57 -38.82
CA ALA A 34 -18.95 -15.95 -38.37
C ALA A 34 -18.04 -14.72 -38.18
N ALA A 35 -18.22 -13.66 -38.98
CA ALA A 35 -17.48 -12.41 -38.86
C ALA A 35 -17.71 -11.69 -37.52
N LEU A 36 -18.81 -11.97 -36.80
CA LEU A 36 -19.09 -11.42 -35.45
C LEU A 36 -18.12 -11.95 -34.37
N ALA A 37 -17.33 -12.99 -34.64
CA ALA A 37 -16.28 -13.42 -33.72
C ALA A 37 -15.16 -12.37 -33.57
N LEU A 38 -14.88 -11.62 -34.63
CA LEU A 38 -13.84 -10.58 -34.66
C LEU A 38 -14.14 -9.37 -33.77
N PRO A 39 -15.33 -8.74 -33.83
CA PRO A 39 -15.69 -7.66 -32.90
C PRO A 39 -15.80 -8.18 -31.46
N ALA A 40 -16.25 -9.42 -31.24
CA ALA A 40 -16.26 -10.03 -29.91
C ALA A 40 -14.84 -10.13 -29.33
N ALA A 41 -13.87 -10.65 -30.09
CA ALA A 41 -12.48 -10.72 -29.66
C ALA A 41 -11.86 -9.33 -29.39
N GLY A 42 -12.18 -8.33 -30.23
CA GLY A 42 -11.74 -6.95 -30.05
C GLY A 42 -12.33 -6.30 -28.80
N ALA A 43 -13.63 -6.50 -28.55
CA ALA A 43 -14.29 -6.04 -27.34
C ALA A 43 -13.75 -6.73 -26.08
N SER A 44 -13.51 -8.05 -26.14
CA SER A 44 -12.88 -8.81 -25.06
C SER A 44 -11.48 -8.31 -24.73
N TRP A 45 -10.67 -7.92 -25.72
CA TRP A 45 -9.36 -7.31 -25.48
C TRP A 45 -9.47 -6.01 -24.67
N PHE A 46 -10.40 -5.12 -25.01
CA PHE A 46 -10.60 -3.87 -24.27
C PHE A 46 -11.18 -4.10 -22.89
N ALA A 47 -12.13 -5.03 -22.75
CA ALA A 47 -12.65 -5.42 -21.44
C ALA A 47 -11.54 -5.97 -20.54
N TRP A 48 -10.68 -6.85 -21.08
CA TRP A 48 -9.53 -7.41 -20.37
C TRP A 48 -8.51 -6.34 -19.99
N LYS A 49 -8.14 -5.44 -20.92
CA LYS A 49 -7.22 -4.34 -20.65
C LYS A 49 -7.75 -3.41 -19.55
N ARG A 50 -9.03 -3.04 -19.64
CA ARG A 50 -9.71 -2.20 -18.65
C ARG A 50 -9.79 -2.87 -17.28
N ALA A 51 -10.07 -4.18 -17.25
CA ALA A 51 -10.11 -4.98 -16.03
C ALA A 51 -8.71 -5.08 -15.42
N ARG A 52 -7.68 -5.34 -16.22
CA ARG A 52 -6.29 -5.36 -15.77
C ARG A 52 -5.86 -4.00 -15.22
N ASP A 53 -6.08 -2.91 -15.92
CA ASP A 53 -5.76 -1.56 -15.44
C ASP A 53 -6.50 -1.20 -14.13
N TRP A 54 -7.65 -1.83 -13.86
CA TRP A 54 -8.42 -1.62 -12.63
C TRP A 54 -7.99 -2.52 -11.48
N LEU A 55 -7.59 -3.77 -11.79
CA LEU A 55 -7.15 -4.77 -10.81
C LEU A 55 -5.66 -4.69 -10.50
N ASP A 56 -4.87 -4.09 -11.39
CA ASP A 56 -3.44 -3.91 -11.20
C ASP A 56 -3.20 -2.80 -10.17
N LEU A 57 -2.84 -3.23 -8.97
CA LEU A 57 -2.49 -2.35 -7.86
C LEU A 57 -1.03 -1.90 -7.91
N THR A 58 -0.26 -2.39 -8.90
CA THR A 58 1.18 -2.15 -9.01
C THR A 58 1.47 -1.08 -10.06
N ASP A 59 2.13 0.01 -9.66
CA ASP A 59 2.69 0.97 -10.61
C ASP A 59 4.17 0.62 -10.82
N THR A 60 4.46 -0.08 -11.91
CA THR A 60 5.83 -0.49 -12.27
C THR A 60 6.60 0.61 -13.00
N LYS A 61 5.98 1.76 -13.28
CA LYS A 61 6.67 2.88 -13.94
C LYS A 61 7.42 3.71 -12.91
N SER A 62 8.75 3.69 -12.98
CA SER A 62 9.58 4.59 -12.17
C SER A 62 9.26 6.04 -12.53
N ARG A 63 8.76 6.79 -11.55
CA ARG A 63 8.46 8.23 -11.67
C ARG A 63 9.70 9.11 -11.53
N GLU A 64 10.67 8.64 -10.75
CA GLU A 64 11.83 9.42 -10.30
C GLU A 64 13.09 9.14 -11.16
N GLY A 65 13.00 8.24 -12.15
CA GLY A 65 14.13 7.90 -13.03
C GLY A 65 15.26 7.11 -12.34
N PHE A 66 15.13 6.84 -11.04
CA PHE A 66 15.97 5.91 -10.31
C PHE A 66 15.10 4.85 -9.63
N VAL A 67 15.62 3.64 -9.50
CA VAL A 67 15.00 2.54 -8.78
C VAL A 67 15.99 2.14 -7.70
N LEU A 68 15.63 2.35 -6.43
CA LEU A 68 16.35 1.71 -5.34
C LEU A 68 15.96 0.22 -5.36
N PRO A 69 16.92 -0.70 -5.56
CA PRO A 69 16.60 -2.11 -5.50
C PRO A 69 16.09 -2.44 -4.10
N SER A 70 14.87 -2.99 -4.03
CA SER A 70 14.37 -3.59 -2.80
C SER A 70 14.95 -4.97 -2.64
N ASP A 71 15.28 -5.36 -1.42
CA ASP A 71 15.57 -6.75 -1.10
C ASP A 71 14.31 -7.61 -1.32
N ALA A 72 14.52 -8.90 -1.51
CA ALA A 72 13.41 -9.83 -1.61
C ALA A 72 12.64 -9.85 -0.28
N PRO A 73 11.29 -9.84 -0.30
CA PRO A 73 10.51 -10.01 0.92
C PRO A 73 10.78 -11.39 1.51
N THR A 74 10.80 -11.48 2.83
CA THR A 74 11.00 -12.73 3.57
C THR A 74 9.89 -13.73 3.23
N GLU A 75 10.26 -14.96 2.87
CA GLU A 75 9.27 -16.00 2.52
C GLU A 75 8.58 -16.60 3.74
N GLU A 76 9.26 -16.62 4.90
CA GLU A 76 8.67 -17.06 6.15
C GLU A 76 7.88 -15.93 6.79
N HIS A 77 6.63 -16.21 7.17
CA HIS A 77 5.93 -15.40 8.15
C HIS A 77 6.81 -15.37 9.40
N MET A 78 7.36 -14.20 9.75
CA MET A 78 8.05 -14.10 11.03
C MET A 78 7.05 -14.49 12.11
N LEU A 79 7.41 -15.54 12.87
CA LEU A 79 6.75 -15.85 14.13
C LEU A 79 6.71 -14.55 14.95
N GLU A 80 5.58 -14.31 15.63
CA GLU A 80 5.22 -13.05 16.31
C GLU A 80 6.30 -12.46 17.26
N SER A 81 7.36 -13.21 17.53
CA SER A 81 8.43 -12.90 18.49
C SER A 81 9.77 -12.47 17.89
N ALA A 82 9.99 -12.44 16.57
CA ALA A 82 11.33 -12.19 15.98
C ALA A 82 11.50 -10.91 15.11
N GLY A 83 10.49 -10.04 15.04
CA GLY A 83 10.59 -8.81 14.23
C GLY A 83 9.34 -7.93 14.24
N LEU A 84 9.36 -6.87 13.44
CA LEU A 84 8.22 -5.96 13.26
C LEU A 84 7.69 -6.01 11.83
N ARG A 85 6.36 -6.04 11.68
CA ARG A 85 5.68 -6.00 10.38
C ARG A 85 5.44 -4.56 9.95
N PHE A 86 5.99 -4.18 8.79
CA PHE A 86 5.78 -2.87 8.18
C PHE A 86 4.54 -2.83 7.29
N GLY A 87 4.15 -3.96 6.71
CA GLY A 87 2.96 -4.05 5.87
C GLY A 87 2.99 -5.27 4.96
N TYR A 88 2.40 -5.10 3.77
CA TYR A 88 2.33 -6.12 2.74
C TYR A 88 2.75 -5.54 1.38
N THR A 89 3.33 -6.37 0.53
CA THR A 89 3.65 -6.01 -0.86
C THR A 89 2.38 -5.78 -1.67
N ARG A 90 2.45 -4.92 -2.69
CA ARG A 90 1.27 -4.54 -3.51
C ARG A 90 0.92 -5.55 -4.58
N ASP A 91 1.88 -6.36 -5.00
CA ASP A 91 1.78 -7.37 -6.05
C ASP A 91 1.13 -8.66 -5.55
N ASP A 92 1.78 -9.31 -4.59
CA ASP A 92 1.48 -10.67 -4.13
C ASP A 92 0.89 -10.69 -2.72
N ASN A 93 0.70 -9.52 -2.10
CA ASN A 93 0.25 -9.37 -0.71
C ASN A 93 1.13 -10.16 0.29
N ARG A 94 2.44 -10.18 0.04
CA ARG A 94 3.43 -10.85 0.90
C ARG A 94 3.78 -9.96 2.09
N PRO A 95 3.97 -10.51 3.30
CA PRO A 95 4.34 -9.70 4.46
C PRO A 95 5.71 -9.04 4.23
N VAL A 96 5.85 -7.81 4.73
CA VAL A 96 7.11 -7.09 4.78
C VAL A 96 7.49 -6.93 6.24
N ASP A 97 8.36 -7.81 6.70
CA ASP A 97 8.80 -7.91 8.09
C ASP A 97 10.29 -7.54 8.20
N ILE A 98 10.68 -6.88 9.29
CA ILE A 98 12.07 -6.56 9.59
C ILE A 98 12.49 -7.31 10.85
N ASP A 99 13.56 -8.09 10.74
CA ASP A 99 14.16 -8.86 11.84
C ASP A 99 14.71 -7.93 12.93
N ASP A 100 14.64 -8.35 14.19
CA ASP A 100 15.13 -7.58 15.32
C ASP A 100 16.62 -7.18 15.17
N ASN A 101 17.47 -8.03 14.56
CA ASN A 101 18.88 -7.70 14.32
C ASN A 101 19.05 -6.51 13.34
N LEU A 102 18.11 -6.36 12.41
CA LEU A 102 18.08 -5.23 11.49
C LEU A 102 17.44 -4.00 12.14
N LEU A 103 16.50 -4.16 13.08
CA LEU A 103 15.92 -3.08 13.85
C LEU A 103 16.89 -2.41 14.83
N MET A 104 18.01 -3.07 15.17
CA MET A 104 19.14 -2.42 15.85
C MET A 104 19.81 -1.35 14.97
N ARG A 105 19.55 -1.35 13.66
CA ARG A 105 19.99 -0.30 12.73
C ARG A 105 18.93 0.81 12.66
N HIS A 106 19.37 2.01 12.29
CA HIS A 106 18.45 3.14 12.13
C HIS A 106 17.57 2.97 10.89
N THR A 107 16.28 3.22 11.06
CA THR A 107 15.28 3.23 9.99
C THR A 107 14.84 4.67 9.70
N ALA A 108 14.79 5.04 8.42
CA ALA A 108 14.30 6.34 7.98
C ALA A 108 13.00 6.18 7.19
N VAL A 109 11.90 6.80 7.68
CA VAL A 109 10.61 6.86 6.97
C VAL A 109 10.41 8.28 6.44
N VAL A 110 10.49 8.43 5.11
CA VAL A 110 10.42 9.73 4.44
C VAL A 110 9.13 9.85 3.63
N GLY A 111 8.50 11.01 3.68
CA GLY A 111 7.28 11.29 2.94
C GLY A 111 6.66 12.62 3.32
N GLN A 112 5.80 13.17 2.45
CA GLN A 112 5.13 14.46 2.69
C GLN A 112 4.11 14.42 3.84
N SER A 113 3.60 15.57 4.26
CA SER A 113 2.52 15.62 5.26
C SER A 113 1.27 14.92 4.74
N GLY A 114 0.55 14.19 5.60
CA GLY A 114 -0.69 13.49 5.23
C GLY A 114 -0.54 12.12 4.58
N VAL A 115 0.68 11.64 4.30
CA VAL A 115 0.90 10.32 3.66
C VAL A 115 0.86 9.12 4.64
N GLY A 116 0.62 9.37 5.93
CA GLY A 116 0.47 8.30 6.94
C GLY A 116 1.72 7.94 7.74
N LYS A 117 2.81 8.73 7.69
CA LYS A 117 4.05 8.47 8.46
C LYS A 117 3.81 8.25 9.96
N THR A 118 3.02 9.15 10.58
CA THR A 118 2.72 9.08 12.02
C THR A 118 1.92 7.83 12.34
N THR A 119 0.91 7.51 11.53
CA THR A 119 0.13 6.28 11.67
C THR A 119 1.00 5.03 11.57
N LEU A 120 1.90 4.95 10.59
CA LEU A 120 2.86 3.86 10.48
C LEU A 120 3.73 3.75 11.73
N GLY A 121 4.29 4.87 12.21
CA GLY A 121 5.09 4.91 13.43
C GLY A 121 4.32 4.42 14.66
N GLU A 122 3.10 4.90 14.88
CA GLU A 122 2.22 4.47 15.98
C GLU A 122 2.03 2.95 15.98
N PHE A 123 1.73 2.34 14.84
CA PHE A 123 1.54 0.90 14.75
C PHE A 123 2.83 0.09 14.93
N LEU A 124 3.98 0.59 14.49
CA LEU A 124 5.27 -0.07 14.72
C LEU A 124 5.64 -0.05 16.22
N LEU A 125 5.44 1.10 16.88
CA LEU A 125 5.66 1.23 18.31
C LEU A 125 4.68 0.37 19.12
N TRP A 126 3.43 0.30 18.68
CA TRP A 126 2.44 -0.55 19.33
C TRP A 126 2.74 -2.04 19.19
N GLN A 127 3.23 -2.48 18.01
CA GLN A 127 3.76 -3.84 17.84
C GLN A 127 4.92 -4.12 18.80
N GLN A 128 5.86 -3.17 18.95
CA GLN A 128 6.97 -3.30 19.89
C GLN A 128 6.47 -3.42 21.34
N ALA A 129 5.48 -2.62 21.74
CA ALA A 129 4.87 -2.68 23.07
C ALA A 129 4.10 -3.99 23.31
N ALA A 130 3.37 -4.47 22.31
CA ALA A 130 2.61 -5.73 22.37
C ALA A 130 3.53 -6.94 22.53
N ARG A 131 4.73 -6.89 21.95
CA ARG A 131 5.79 -7.90 22.11
C ARG A 131 6.54 -7.80 23.45
N GLY A 132 6.13 -6.90 24.36
CA GLY A 132 6.76 -6.68 25.66
C GLY A 132 7.93 -5.68 25.64
N GLY A 133 8.25 -5.09 24.49
CA GLY A 133 9.24 -4.02 24.37
C GLY A 133 8.74 -2.67 24.91
N GLY A 134 9.62 -1.68 24.92
CA GLY A 134 9.29 -0.28 25.22
C GLY A 134 9.65 0.63 24.06
N PHE A 135 9.19 1.89 24.12
CA PHE A 135 9.53 2.90 23.13
C PHE A 135 9.63 4.29 23.75
N ILE A 136 10.41 5.16 23.11
CA ILE A 136 10.40 6.60 23.35
C ILE A 136 9.92 7.25 22.06
N PHE A 137 8.87 8.05 22.17
CA PHE A 137 8.32 8.78 21.04
C PHE A 137 8.47 10.29 21.25
N ILE A 138 9.18 10.94 20.33
CA ILE A 138 9.41 12.38 20.35
C ILE A 138 8.65 12.98 19.18
N ASP A 139 7.59 13.73 19.47
CA ASP A 139 6.81 14.45 18.46
C ASP A 139 7.06 15.95 18.56
N ALA A 140 7.62 16.53 17.49
CA ALA A 140 7.81 17.97 17.40
C ALA A 140 6.51 18.74 17.13
N LYS A 141 5.42 18.04 16.76
CA LYS A 141 4.15 18.66 16.39
C LYS A 141 3.25 18.98 17.59
N LEU A 142 3.58 18.48 18.78
CA LEU A 142 2.87 18.73 20.05
C LEU A 142 1.35 18.45 19.94
N ASP A 143 0.96 17.43 19.16
CA ASP A 143 -0.44 17.09 18.93
C ASP A 143 -0.95 16.11 20.01
N SER A 144 -1.88 16.58 20.84
CA SER A 144 -2.52 15.78 21.89
C SER A 144 -3.26 14.56 21.33
N LYS A 145 -3.68 14.56 20.06
CA LYS A 145 -4.35 13.41 19.42
C LYS A 145 -3.43 12.21 19.29
N THR A 146 -2.15 12.41 18.96
CA THR A 146 -1.18 11.31 18.84
C THR A 146 -0.92 10.70 20.20
N ARG A 147 -0.66 11.55 21.21
CA ARG A 147 -0.51 11.14 22.60
C ARG A 147 -1.70 10.31 23.09
N ASN A 148 -2.93 10.82 22.92
CA ASN A 148 -4.13 10.14 23.40
C ASN A 148 -4.35 8.78 22.70
N ARG A 149 -4.03 8.69 21.39
CA ARG A 149 -4.08 7.41 20.66
C ARG A 149 -3.07 6.41 21.19
N MET A 150 -1.83 6.82 21.43
CA MET A 150 -0.82 5.93 22.02
C MET A 150 -1.19 5.51 23.45
N GLY A 151 -1.70 6.44 24.27
CA GLY A 151 -2.19 6.11 25.62
C GLY A 151 -3.30 5.07 25.59
N TYR A 152 -4.25 5.21 24.67
CA TYR A 152 -5.29 4.21 24.44
C TYR A 152 -4.72 2.86 23.96
N MET A 153 -3.75 2.87 23.04
CA MET A 153 -3.06 1.65 22.58
C MET A 153 -2.36 0.91 23.74
N MET A 154 -1.72 1.64 24.66
CA MET A 154 -1.09 1.06 25.84
C MET A 154 -2.12 0.53 26.85
N ASP A 155 -3.24 1.23 27.03
CA ASP A 155 -4.35 0.78 27.86
C ASP A 155 -4.95 -0.54 27.35
N VAL A 156 -5.14 -0.67 26.03
CA VAL A 156 -5.60 -1.93 25.39
C VAL A 156 -4.64 -3.10 25.67
N LEU A 157 -3.34 -2.83 25.81
CA LEU A 157 -2.35 -3.86 26.17
C LEU A 157 -2.29 -4.16 27.68
N GLY A 158 -3.09 -3.46 28.50
CA GLY A 158 -2.99 -3.54 29.97
C GLY A 158 -1.70 -2.93 30.52
N ARG A 159 -1.09 -2.00 29.78
CA ARG A 159 0.20 -1.35 30.10
C ARG A 159 0.05 0.18 30.23
N SER A 160 -1.11 0.65 30.67
CA SER A 160 -1.36 2.08 30.87
C SER A 160 -0.43 2.69 31.92
N ASP A 161 -0.06 1.93 32.95
CA ASP A 161 0.88 2.37 33.99
C ASP A 161 2.33 2.57 33.47
N ASP A 162 2.67 1.98 32.32
CA ASP A 162 3.97 2.14 31.66
C ASP A 162 4.02 3.37 30.72
N PHE A 163 2.90 4.10 30.56
CA PHE A 163 2.80 5.21 29.61
C PHE A 163 3.02 6.57 30.29
N TYR A 164 4.22 7.12 30.09
CA TYR A 164 4.60 8.43 30.61
C TYR A 164 4.65 9.49 29.49
N VAL A 165 4.19 10.70 29.82
CA VAL A 165 4.15 11.83 28.90
C VAL A 165 4.96 12.97 29.50
N LEU A 166 5.96 13.43 28.76
CA LEU A 166 6.63 14.69 29.04
C LEU A 166 6.12 15.74 28.05
N ASN A 167 5.31 16.67 28.56
CA ASN A 167 4.71 17.72 27.76
C ASN A 167 5.25 19.09 28.21
N VAL A 168 6.03 19.73 27.34
CA VAL A 168 6.64 21.03 27.62
C VAL A 168 5.63 22.18 27.47
N ASP A 169 4.59 21.99 26.66
CA ASP A 169 3.58 23.03 26.38
C ASP A 169 2.46 23.06 27.42
N ASP A 170 2.17 21.90 28.05
CA ASP A 170 1.11 21.74 29.04
C ASP A 170 1.65 21.00 30.27
N PRO A 171 2.34 21.72 31.20
CA PRO A 171 3.00 21.12 32.35
C PRO A 171 2.03 20.45 33.34
N GLU A 172 0.77 20.89 33.40
CA GLU A 172 -0.26 20.28 34.26
C GLU A 172 -0.63 18.86 33.78
N ASN A 173 -0.42 18.59 32.49
CA ASN A 173 -0.71 17.33 31.82
C ASN A 173 0.58 16.61 31.39
N SER A 174 1.60 16.72 32.23
CA SER A 174 2.92 16.13 32.04
C SER A 174 3.34 15.39 33.30
N ASN A 175 4.00 14.26 33.13
CA ASN A 175 4.82 13.68 34.18
C ASN A 175 6.03 14.58 34.46
N THR A 176 6.60 14.47 35.66
CA THR A 176 7.81 15.17 36.06
C THR A 176 9.05 14.38 35.63
N TYR A 177 10.10 15.08 35.21
CA TYR A 177 11.39 14.49 34.88
C TYR A 177 12.51 15.46 35.24
N ALA A 178 13.52 14.97 35.96
CA ALA A 178 14.69 15.73 36.36
C ALA A 178 15.94 14.90 36.03
N PRO A 179 16.71 15.26 34.97
CA PRO A 179 17.86 14.47 34.53
C PRO A 179 19.13 14.68 35.38
N ILE A 180 19.10 15.61 36.35
CA ILE A 180 20.26 16.05 37.14
C ILE A 180 20.18 15.68 38.63
N LEU A 181 19.11 14.99 39.04
CA LEU A 181 18.96 14.46 40.40
C LEU A 181 19.64 13.11 40.54
#